data_AF-A0A4Q9HD39-F1
#
_entry.id   AF-A0A4Q9HD39-F1
#
_cell.length_a   1.000
_cell.length_b   1.000
_cell.length_c   1.000
_cell.angle_alpha   90.00
_cell.angle_beta   90.00
_cell.angle_gamma   90.00
#
_symmetry.space_group_name_H-M   'P 1'
#
loop_
_entity.id
_entity.type
_entity.pdbx_description
1 polymer ?
#
loop_
_entity_poly.entity_id
_entity_poly.type
_entity_poly.pdbx_seq_one_letter_code
_entity_poly.pdbx_strand_id
1 'polypeptide(L)'
;MNENIENNDWMNEAPALMAMGKRNPFSVPDGYFENCDEAIFSAVFLDGLKQKTNNNSFEVPQNYFEDLTERIQTRIALSEMPKADQAFAVPENYFDTLQRRIADRIAASEPKKETKIIPLWRRSIVKYASAACFLLMASFGVYFYQNSSTNVIQQVQSAEAINEQLLYDIDESTIIDHLEAQNTTSSNIKTASASDTEMENYILSNFSSSDLSQELNN
;
A
#
# COMPACT_ATOMS: atom_id res chain seq x y z
N MET A 1 -63.40 109.22 -15.67
CA MET A 1 -62.50 108.27 -16.36
C MET A 1 -61.55 107.77 -15.30
N ASN A 2 -61.54 106.46 -15.03
CA ASN A 2 -60.71 105.89 -13.97
C ASN A 2 -59.42 105.41 -14.62
N GLU A 3 -58.33 106.14 -14.45
CA GLU A 3 -57.04 105.72 -14.98
C GLU A 3 -56.55 104.49 -14.21
N ASN A 4 -56.19 103.46 -14.95
CA ASN A 4 -55.79 102.17 -14.38
C ASN A 4 -54.33 102.28 -13.89
N ILE A 5 -54.16 102.75 -12.66
CA ILE A 5 -52.84 103.05 -12.07
C ILE A 5 -52.12 101.79 -11.56
N GLU A 6 -52.85 100.70 -11.34
CA GLU A 6 -52.28 99.40 -11.01
C GLU A 6 -51.47 98.86 -12.21
N ASN A 7 -50.19 98.51 -11.96
CA ASN A 7 -49.18 98.07 -12.94
C ASN A 7 -48.44 99.16 -13.74
N ASN A 8 -48.03 100.26 -13.10
CA ASN A 8 -47.08 101.24 -13.66
C ASN A 8 -45.62 101.08 -13.15
N ASP A 9 -45.29 99.97 -12.48
CA ASP A 9 -43.95 99.74 -11.91
C ASP A 9 -42.84 99.78 -12.97
N TRP A 10 -43.16 99.39 -14.20
CA TRP A 10 -42.29 99.50 -15.37
C TRP A 10 -41.79 100.92 -15.63
N MET A 11 -42.52 101.98 -15.24
CA MET A 11 -42.07 103.37 -15.39
C MET A 11 -40.94 103.73 -14.41
N ASN A 12 -40.90 103.10 -13.24
CA ASN A 12 -39.84 103.26 -12.24
C ASN A 12 -38.58 102.46 -12.64
N GLU A 13 -38.79 101.30 -13.28
CA GLU A 13 -37.70 100.43 -13.74
C GLU A 13 -37.11 100.85 -15.10
N ALA A 14 -37.90 101.46 -15.99
CA ALA A 14 -37.46 101.83 -17.34
C ALA A 14 -36.18 102.69 -17.39
N PRO A 15 -35.95 103.71 -16.52
CA PRO A 15 -34.70 104.45 -16.49
C PRO A 15 -33.49 103.58 -16.12
N ALA A 16 -33.66 102.63 -15.18
CA ALA A 16 -32.60 101.72 -14.76
C ALA A 16 -32.29 100.67 -15.85
N LEU A 17 -33.32 100.14 -16.51
CA LEU A 17 -33.19 99.23 -17.66
C LEU A 17 -32.56 99.93 -18.88
N MET A 18 -32.84 101.22 -19.08
CA MET A 18 -32.23 102.03 -20.15
C MET A 18 -30.77 102.40 -19.85
N ALA A 19 -30.41 102.61 -18.57
CA ALA A 19 -29.03 102.80 -18.13
C ALA A 19 -28.20 101.50 -18.20
N MET A 20 -28.86 100.34 -18.15
CA MET A 20 -28.23 99.05 -18.42
C MET A 20 -27.92 98.92 -19.92
N GLY A 21 -26.65 98.76 -20.28
CA GLY A 21 -26.26 98.59 -21.68
C GLY A 21 -26.95 97.37 -22.31
N LYS A 22 -27.25 97.44 -23.62
CA LYS A 22 -27.86 96.35 -24.41
C LYS A 22 -26.91 95.15 -24.60
N ARG A 23 -26.63 94.45 -23.50
CA ARG A 23 -25.84 93.21 -23.44
C ARG A 23 -26.67 92.18 -22.67
N ASN A 24 -26.62 90.93 -23.10
CA ASN A 24 -27.27 89.85 -22.37
C ASN A 24 -26.57 89.69 -20.99
N PRO A 25 -27.26 89.84 -19.85
CA PRO A 25 -26.67 89.61 -18.54
C PRO A 25 -26.50 88.11 -18.23
N PHE A 26 -27.15 87.23 -19.00
CA PHE A 26 -27.06 85.78 -18.86
C PHE A 26 -26.01 85.22 -19.81
N SER A 27 -24.87 84.80 -19.26
CA SER A 27 -23.85 84.01 -19.94
C SER A 27 -23.77 82.62 -19.32
N VAL A 28 -23.88 81.57 -20.14
CA VAL A 28 -23.50 80.21 -19.74
C VAL A 28 -22.03 79.97 -20.09
N PRO A 29 -21.32 79.05 -19.41
CA PRO A 29 -20.00 78.60 -19.85
C PRO A 29 -20.04 77.93 -21.23
N ASP A 30 -18.91 77.97 -21.95
CA ASP A 30 -18.73 77.22 -23.19
C ASP A 30 -18.95 75.72 -22.93
N GLY A 31 -19.67 75.03 -23.83
CA GLY A 31 -20.00 73.60 -23.67
C GLY A 31 -21.22 73.30 -22.80
N TYR A 32 -21.93 74.32 -22.27
CA TYR A 32 -23.09 74.10 -21.39
C TYR A 32 -24.25 73.37 -22.08
N PHE A 33 -24.61 73.76 -23.30
CA PHE A 33 -25.75 73.17 -24.01
C PHE A 33 -25.38 71.85 -24.69
N GLU A 34 -24.13 71.74 -25.16
CA GLU A 34 -23.56 70.57 -25.82
C GLU A 34 -23.55 69.34 -24.90
N ASN A 35 -23.31 69.53 -23.60
CA ASN A 35 -23.28 68.46 -22.60
C ASN A 35 -24.58 68.39 -21.77
N CYS A 36 -25.59 69.23 -22.05
CA CYS A 36 -26.80 69.34 -21.24
C CYS A 36 -27.61 68.03 -21.24
N ASP A 37 -27.78 67.41 -22.40
CA ASP A 37 -28.53 66.16 -22.55
C ASP A 37 -27.87 65.00 -21.79
N GLU A 38 -26.54 64.88 -21.82
CA GLU A 38 -25.79 63.86 -21.08
C GLU A 38 -25.82 64.13 -19.56
N ALA A 39 -25.72 65.40 -19.15
CA ALA A 39 -25.86 65.80 -17.74
C ALA A 39 -27.27 65.50 -17.20
N ILE A 40 -28.33 65.76 -17.98
CA ILE A 40 -29.71 65.42 -17.63
C ILE A 40 -29.89 63.90 -17.57
N PHE A 41 -29.43 63.16 -18.58
CA PHE A 41 -29.57 61.70 -18.61
C PHE A 41 -28.85 61.03 -17.44
N SER A 42 -27.60 61.43 -17.15
CA SER A 42 -26.84 60.92 -16.03
C SER A 42 -27.46 61.28 -14.67
N ALA A 43 -27.99 62.49 -14.51
CA ALA A 43 -28.71 62.90 -13.30
C ALA A 43 -30.01 62.09 -13.08
N VAL A 44 -30.82 61.91 -14.12
CA VAL A 44 -32.05 61.09 -14.06
C VAL A 44 -31.74 59.62 -13.79
N PHE A 45 -30.66 59.09 -14.39
CA PHE A 45 -30.20 57.72 -14.13
C PHE A 45 -29.70 57.54 -12.69
N LEU A 46 -28.91 58.49 -12.17
CA LEU A 46 -28.44 58.50 -10.78
C LEU A 46 -29.60 58.60 -9.78
N ASP A 47 -30.61 59.42 -10.06
CA ASP A 47 -31.80 59.52 -9.20
C ASP A 47 -32.64 58.24 -9.23
N GLY A 48 -32.88 57.68 -10.42
CA GLY A 48 -33.57 56.41 -10.59
C GLY A 48 -32.84 55.21 -9.94
N LEU A 49 -31.51 55.25 -9.88
CA LEU A 49 -30.72 54.31 -9.09
C LEU A 49 -30.95 54.52 -7.60
N LYS A 50 -30.77 55.75 -7.09
CA LYS A 50 -30.97 56.09 -5.66
C LYS A 50 -32.36 55.69 -5.15
N GLN A 51 -33.41 55.86 -5.95
CA GLN A 51 -34.76 55.44 -5.60
C GLN A 51 -34.95 53.92 -5.56
N LYS A 52 -34.18 53.15 -6.36
CA LYS A 52 -34.25 51.67 -6.39
C LYS A 52 -33.33 51.00 -5.37
N THR A 53 -32.26 51.67 -4.95
CA THR A 53 -31.29 51.14 -4.00
C THR A 53 -31.62 51.55 -2.57
N ASN A 54 -31.55 50.61 -1.63
CA ASN A 54 -31.45 50.98 -0.22
C ASN A 54 -30.09 51.68 0.04
N ASN A 55 -30.01 52.51 1.08
CA ASN A 55 -28.88 53.41 1.36
C ASN A 55 -27.47 52.77 1.31
N ASN A 56 -27.37 51.45 1.49
CA ASN A 56 -26.10 50.73 1.61
C ASN A 56 -25.71 49.98 0.30
N SER A 57 -26.47 50.09 -0.80
CA SER A 57 -26.20 49.31 -2.04
C SER A 57 -24.96 49.76 -2.82
N PHE A 58 -24.39 50.92 -2.49
CA PHE A 58 -23.13 51.42 -3.05
C PHE A 58 -21.97 51.35 -2.06
N GLU A 59 -22.20 50.83 -0.85
CA GLU A 59 -21.16 50.63 0.15
C GLU A 59 -20.41 49.33 -0.14
N VAL A 60 -19.08 49.40 -0.12
CA VAL A 60 -18.23 48.22 -0.23
C VAL A 60 -18.33 47.42 1.08
N PRO A 61 -18.45 46.08 1.05
CA PRO A 61 -18.53 45.29 2.27
C PRO A 61 -17.36 45.56 3.23
N GLN A 62 -17.62 45.43 4.54
CA GLN A 62 -16.58 45.53 5.56
C GLN A 62 -15.41 44.58 5.23
N ASN A 63 -14.19 45.08 5.39
CA ASN A 63 -12.92 44.40 5.07
C ASN A 63 -12.72 44.04 3.58
N TYR A 64 -13.53 44.55 2.64
CA TYR A 64 -13.37 44.25 1.20
C TYR A 64 -11.93 44.43 0.71
N PHE A 65 -11.28 45.56 1.03
CA PHE A 65 -9.92 45.86 0.56
C PHE A 65 -8.83 45.08 1.30
N GLU A 66 -9.04 44.76 2.58
CA GLU A 66 -8.12 43.92 3.37
C GLU A 66 -8.08 42.50 2.80
N ASP A 67 -9.25 41.90 2.59
CA ASP A 67 -9.40 40.55 2.02
C ASP A 67 -9.03 40.46 0.53
N LEU A 68 -9.11 41.58 -0.22
CA LEU A 68 -9.00 41.57 -1.69
C LEU A 68 -7.68 40.96 -2.17
N THR A 69 -6.58 41.27 -1.49
CA THR A 69 -5.25 40.77 -1.85
C THR A 69 -5.17 39.25 -1.68
N GLU A 70 -5.62 38.73 -0.53
CA GLU A 70 -5.67 37.29 -0.26
C GLU A 70 -6.57 36.57 -1.27
N ARG A 71 -7.79 37.08 -1.51
CA ARG A 71 -8.74 36.50 -2.46
C ARG A 71 -8.18 36.41 -3.89
N ILE A 72 -7.43 37.43 -4.33
CA ILE A 72 -6.76 37.41 -5.64
C ILE A 72 -5.65 36.36 -5.66
N GLN A 73 -4.78 36.33 -4.65
CA GLN A 73 -3.69 35.35 -4.55
C GLN A 73 -4.21 33.91 -4.50
N THR A 74 -5.22 33.61 -3.67
CA THR A 74 -5.87 32.30 -3.59
C THR A 74 -6.46 31.90 -4.94
N ARG A 75 -7.08 32.83 -5.68
CA ARG A 75 -7.68 32.55 -6.98
C ARG A 75 -6.63 32.29 -8.07
N ILE A 76 -5.49 32.97 -8.02
CA ILE A 76 -4.34 32.70 -8.91
C ILE A 76 -3.79 31.30 -8.60
N ALA A 77 -3.48 31.00 -7.35
CA ALA A 77 -2.97 29.70 -6.93
C ALA A 77 -3.92 28.54 -7.32
N LEU A 78 -5.23 28.72 -7.15
CA LEU A 78 -6.24 27.73 -7.58
C LEU A 78 -6.33 27.57 -9.11
N SER A 79 -6.00 28.61 -9.88
CA SER A 79 -5.94 28.55 -11.35
C SER A 79 -4.67 27.91 -11.90
N GLU A 80 -3.58 27.97 -11.13
CA GLU A 80 -2.30 27.29 -11.43
C GLU A 80 -2.33 25.79 -11.07
N MET A 81 -3.24 25.37 -10.19
CA MET A 81 -3.45 23.95 -9.92
C MET A 81 -3.91 23.22 -11.20
N PRO A 82 -3.35 22.04 -11.50
CA PRO A 82 -3.77 21.26 -12.65
C PRO A 82 -5.25 20.90 -12.51
N LYS A 83 -6.02 21.14 -13.57
CA LYS A 83 -7.44 20.75 -13.63
C LYS A 83 -7.56 19.25 -13.37
N ALA A 84 -8.64 18.83 -12.71
CA ALA A 84 -8.85 17.44 -12.29
C ALA A 84 -8.64 16.41 -13.42
N ASP A 85 -9.04 16.78 -14.65
CA ASP A 85 -8.88 16.00 -15.89
C ASP A 85 -7.42 15.62 -16.20
N GLN A 86 -6.44 16.40 -15.72
CA GLN A 86 -5.01 16.13 -15.87
C GLN A 86 -4.31 15.73 -14.56
N ALA A 87 -4.92 15.99 -13.39
CA ALA A 87 -4.32 15.68 -12.09
C ALA A 87 -4.11 14.17 -11.85
N PHE A 88 -4.91 13.32 -12.51
CA PHE A 88 -4.79 11.85 -12.48
C PHE A 88 -4.28 11.25 -13.80
N ALA A 89 -3.83 12.09 -14.74
CA ALA A 89 -3.26 11.62 -16.00
C ALA A 89 -1.88 10.99 -15.76
N VAL A 90 -1.72 9.75 -16.24
CA VAL A 90 -0.44 9.04 -16.17
C VAL A 90 0.52 9.62 -17.22
N PRO A 91 1.80 9.87 -16.90
CA PRO A 91 2.77 10.40 -17.87
C PRO A 91 2.92 9.52 -19.12
N GLU A 92 3.24 10.16 -20.25
CA GLU A 92 3.51 9.46 -21.51
C GLU A 92 4.64 8.43 -21.33
N ASN A 93 4.45 7.24 -21.91
CA ASN A 93 5.38 6.09 -21.78
C ASN A 93 5.61 5.57 -20.34
N TYR A 94 4.73 5.89 -19.37
CA TYR A 94 4.80 5.34 -18.02
C TYR A 94 4.76 3.82 -18.02
N PHE A 95 3.78 3.20 -18.68
CA PHE A 95 3.60 1.75 -18.66
C PHE A 95 4.72 1.01 -19.42
N ASP A 96 5.20 1.58 -20.53
CA ASP A 96 6.35 1.05 -21.30
C ASP A 96 7.64 1.06 -20.47
N THR A 97 7.83 2.08 -19.64
CA THR A 97 8.99 2.15 -18.74
C THR A 97 8.78 1.42 -17.41
N LEU A 98 7.53 1.17 -17.00
CA LEU A 98 7.18 0.50 -15.74
C LEU A 98 7.69 -0.94 -15.71
N GLN A 99 7.45 -1.72 -16.76
CA GLN A 99 7.89 -3.12 -16.83
C GLN A 99 9.41 -3.24 -16.65
N ARG A 100 10.17 -2.39 -17.35
CA ARG A 100 11.63 -2.32 -17.21
C ARG A 100 12.06 -1.91 -15.80
N ARG A 101 11.46 -0.85 -15.23
CA ARG A 101 11.76 -0.40 -13.86
C ARG A 101 11.50 -1.48 -12.81
N ILE A 102 10.45 -2.28 -12.97
CA ILE A 102 10.13 -3.41 -12.08
C ILE A 102 11.21 -4.50 -12.21
N ALA A 103 11.56 -4.90 -13.44
CA ALA A 103 12.62 -5.90 -13.68
C ALA A 103 13.97 -5.44 -13.12
N ASP A 104 14.37 -4.19 -13.37
CA ASP A 104 15.59 -3.59 -12.84
C ASP A 104 15.58 -3.56 -11.30
N ARG A 105 14.43 -3.24 -10.69
CA ARG A 105 14.25 -3.25 -9.23
C ARG A 105 14.38 -4.65 -8.63
N ILE A 106 13.76 -5.66 -9.26
CA ILE A 106 13.85 -7.05 -8.81
C ILE A 106 15.31 -7.50 -8.88
N ALA A 107 15.96 -7.34 -10.03
CA ALA A 107 17.37 -7.71 -10.25
C ALA A 107 18.36 -6.97 -9.34
N ALA A 108 18.05 -5.75 -8.90
CA ALA A 108 18.84 -5.01 -7.91
C ALA A 108 18.52 -5.38 -6.45
N SER A 109 17.32 -5.92 -6.19
CA SER A 109 16.86 -6.31 -4.84
C SER A 109 17.26 -7.74 -4.47
N GLU A 110 17.44 -8.62 -5.45
CA GLU A 110 18.02 -9.94 -5.21
C GLU A 110 19.50 -9.76 -4.81
N PRO A 111 19.90 -10.09 -3.57
CA PRO A 111 21.30 -10.13 -3.25
C PRO A 111 21.93 -11.19 -4.15
N LYS A 112 22.96 -10.82 -4.92
CA LYS A 112 23.78 -11.77 -5.67
C LYS A 112 24.34 -12.79 -4.69
N LYS A 113 23.62 -13.90 -4.51
CA LYS A 113 24.09 -15.08 -3.79
C LYS A 113 25.21 -15.66 -4.64
N GLU A 114 26.41 -15.17 -4.41
CA GLU A 114 27.63 -15.88 -4.77
C GLU A 114 27.58 -17.20 -3.99
N THR A 115 27.02 -18.22 -4.66
CA THR A 115 26.97 -19.58 -4.16
C THR A 115 28.41 -20.05 -4.06
N LYS A 116 28.98 -19.94 -2.86
CA LYS A 116 30.34 -20.40 -2.59
C LYS A 116 30.38 -21.90 -2.83
N ILE A 117 30.82 -22.31 -4.03
CA ILE A 117 30.92 -23.71 -4.43
C ILE A 117 32.02 -24.35 -3.58
N ILE A 118 31.63 -24.97 -2.47
CA ILE A 118 32.54 -25.75 -1.63
C ILE A 118 32.54 -27.18 -2.19
N PRO A 119 33.66 -27.68 -2.73
CA PRO A 119 33.74 -29.06 -3.22
C PRO A 119 33.59 -30.04 -2.05
N LEU A 120 32.55 -30.89 -2.12
CA LEU A 120 32.19 -31.84 -1.06
C LEU A 120 33.29 -32.89 -0.80
N TRP A 121 34.06 -33.24 -1.84
CA TRP A 121 35.13 -34.24 -1.77
C TRP A 121 36.53 -33.60 -1.75
N ARG A 122 37.09 -33.43 -0.56
CA ARG A 122 38.51 -33.06 -0.40
C ARG A 122 39.41 -34.29 -0.49
N ARG A 123 40.12 -34.43 -1.62
CA ARG A 123 41.09 -35.52 -1.93
C ARG A 123 42.19 -35.76 -0.89
N SER A 124 42.39 -34.87 0.08
CA SER A 124 43.33 -35.07 1.20
C SER A 124 42.75 -35.97 2.31
N ILE A 125 41.44 -35.95 2.54
CA ILE A 125 40.81 -36.64 3.70
C ILE A 125 40.70 -38.14 3.49
N VAL A 126 40.52 -38.61 2.25
CA VAL A 126 40.41 -40.05 1.92
C VAL A 126 41.63 -40.87 2.35
N LYS A 127 42.81 -40.26 2.41
CA LYS A 127 44.05 -40.91 2.89
C LYS A 127 43.97 -41.26 4.37
N TYR A 128 43.42 -40.35 5.18
CA TYR A 128 43.23 -40.55 6.62
C TYR A 128 42.01 -41.43 6.91
N ALA A 129 40.93 -41.30 6.12
CA ALA A 129 39.75 -42.16 6.24
C ALA A 129 40.09 -43.64 6.05
N SER A 130 40.92 -43.98 5.05
CA SER A 130 41.39 -45.35 4.84
C SER A 130 42.17 -45.89 6.04
N ALA A 131 43.10 -45.12 6.60
CA ALA A 131 43.84 -45.52 7.80
C ALA A 131 42.93 -45.69 9.03
N ALA A 132 41.95 -44.81 9.23
CA ALA A 132 40.96 -44.92 10.30
C ALA A 132 40.08 -46.17 10.13
N CYS A 133 39.66 -46.52 8.91
CA CYS A 133 38.95 -47.77 8.64
C CYS A 133 39.79 -49.01 8.99
N PHE A 134 41.09 -49.02 8.70
CA PHE A 134 41.96 -50.14 9.12
C PHE A 134 42.11 -50.23 10.64
N LEU A 135 42.22 -49.11 11.35
CA LEU A 135 42.24 -49.11 12.82
C LEU A 135 40.92 -49.61 13.42
N LEU A 136 39.78 -49.18 12.88
CA LEU A 136 38.47 -49.68 13.30
C LEU A 136 38.32 -51.17 12.98
N MET A 137 38.71 -51.62 11.79
CA MET A 137 38.63 -53.03 11.38
C MET A 137 39.55 -53.93 12.21
N ALA A 138 40.76 -53.47 12.55
CA ALA A 138 41.68 -54.20 13.42
C ALA A 138 41.18 -54.24 14.88
N SER A 139 40.68 -53.11 15.41
CA SER A 139 40.10 -53.03 16.76
C SER A 139 38.85 -53.92 16.87
N PHE A 140 37.94 -53.84 15.89
CA PHE A 140 36.73 -54.66 15.83
C PHE A 140 37.06 -56.13 15.59
N GLY A 141 38.10 -56.43 14.80
CA GLY A 141 38.62 -57.78 14.61
C GLY A 141 39.23 -58.39 15.88
N VAL A 142 39.98 -57.63 16.66
CA VAL A 142 40.50 -58.06 17.97
C VAL A 142 39.37 -58.22 18.98
N TYR A 143 38.41 -57.30 19.02
CA TYR A 143 37.21 -57.40 19.86
C TYR A 143 36.40 -58.65 19.52
N PHE A 144 36.13 -58.90 18.23
CA PHE A 144 35.41 -60.07 17.77
C PHE A 144 36.21 -61.37 17.98
N TYR A 145 37.54 -61.35 17.81
CA TYR A 145 38.40 -62.50 18.12
C TYR A 145 38.38 -62.83 19.62
N GLN A 146 38.47 -61.84 20.49
CA GLN A 146 38.40 -62.02 21.94
C GLN A 146 36.99 -62.50 22.37
N ASN A 147 35.94 -62.00 21.73
CA ASN A 147 34.56 -62.45 21.94
C ASN A 147 34.24 -63.82 21.27
N SER A 148 35.08 -64.27 20.34
CA SER A 148 35.01 -65.61 19.72
C SER A 148 35.99 -66.60 20.33
N SER A 149 36.78 -66.17 21.32
CA SER A 149 37.81 -66.99 21.98
C SER A 149 37.34 -67.52 23.35
N THR A 150 36.09 -67.96 23.43
CA THR A 150 35.71 -69.00 24.40
C THR A 150 36.00 -70.37 23.79
N ASN A 151 37.15 -70.94 24.17
CA ASN A 151 37.58 -72.32 23.93
C ASN A 151 37.89 -72.75 22.48
N VAL A 152 39.11 -72.44 22.01
CA VAL A 152 39.72 -73.11 20.83
C VAL A 152 41.13 -73.63 21.12
N ILE A 153 41.36 -74.24 22.29
CA ILE A 153 42.51 -75.12 22.56
C ILE A 153 42.04 -76.36 23.32
N GLN A 154 41.25 -77.22 22.67
CA GLN A 154 41.12 -78.64 23.02
C GLN A 154 40.39 -79.46 21.94
N GLN A 155 41.02 -79.56 20.77
CA GLN A 155 40.70 -80.60 19.79
C GLN A 155 41.89 -81.58 19.85
N VAL A 156 41.76 -82.71 20.54
CA VAL A 156 41.50 -84.01 19.89
C VAL A 156 40.78 -85.03 20.81
N GLN A 157 40.44 -84.71 22.07
CA GLN A 157 39.98 -85.73 23.03
C GLN A 157 38.87 -85.23 24.00
N SER A 158 37.63 -85.10 23.52
CA SER A 158 36.47 -84.72 24.37
C SER A 158 35.07 -85.02 23.81
N ALA A 159 34.90 -85.50 22.56
CA ALA A 159 33.58 -85.63 21.94
C ALA A 159 32.65 -86.67 22.61
N GLU A 160 33.17 -87.79 23.10
CA GLU A 160 32.37 -88.82 23.77
C GLU A 160 32.09 -88.47 25.25
N ALA A 161 33.04 -87.86 25.96
CA ALA A 161 32.87 -87.50 27.38
C ALA A 161 31.81 -86.40 27.62
N ILE A 162 31.57 -85.52 26.64
CA ILE A 162 30.59 -84.43 26.77
C ILE A 162 29.15 -84.96 26.67
N ASN A 163 28.89 -86.01 25.88
CA ASN A 163 27.54 -86.53 25.68
C ASN A 163 26.98 -87.22 26.92
N GLU A 164 27.82 -87.97 27.67
CA GLU A 164 27.38 -88.59 28.92
C GLU A 164 27.11 -87.57 30.03
N GLN A 165 27.86 -86.45 30.05
CA GLN A 165 27.66 -85.40 31.05
C GLN A 165 26.46 -84.49 30.73
N LEU A 166 26.17 -84.22 29.45
CA LEU A 166 25.01 -83.41 29.06
C LEU A 166 23.67 -84.09 29.36
N LEU A 167 23.62 -85.43 29.35
CA LEU A 167 22.40 -86.19 29.59
C LEU A 167 22.01 -86.27 31.08
N TYR A 168 22.93 -85.96 31.99
CA TYR A 168 22.73 -86.00 33.45
C TYR A 168 22.30 -84.65 34.04
N ASP A 169 22.42 -83.55 33.27
CA ASP A 169 22.27 -82.16 33.73
C ASP A 169 20.96 -81.49 33.24
N ILE A 170 20.04 -82.27 32.66
CA ILE A 170 18.70 -81.79 32.24
C ILE A 170 17.76 -81.84 33.44
N ASP A 171 17.44 -80.67 33.99
CA ASP A 171 16.49 -80.54 35.10
C ASP A 171 15.03 -80.79 34.68
N GLU A 172 14.25 -81.43 35.54
CA GLU A 172 12.86 -81.84 35.28
C GLU A 172 11.95 -80.65 34.93
N SER A 173 12.23 -79.46 35.49
CA SER A 173 11.46 -78.24 35.17
C SER A 173 11.59 -77.79 33.71
N THR A 174 12.75 -78.02 33.09
CA THR A 174 13.01 -77.64 31.68
C THR A 174 12.15 -78.47 30.72
N ILE A 175 11.86 -79.72 31.06
CA ILE A 175 11.01 -80.61 30.28
C ILE A 175 9.55 -80.12 30.31
N ILE A 176 9.11 -79.56 31.44
CA ILE A 176 7.75 -79.06 31.65
C ILE A 176 7.53 -77.74 30.90
N ASP A 177 8.44 -76.77 31.02
CA ASP A 177 8.33 -75.44 30.41
C ASP A 177 8.25 -75.49 28.86
N HIS A 178 9.03 -76.39 28.25
CA HIS A 178 9.00 -76.62 26.81
C HIS A 178 7.67 -77.19 26.28
N LEU A 179 6.84 -77.79 27.15
CA LEU A 179 5.52 -78.31 26.78
C LEU A 179 4.44 -77.20 26.80
N GLU A 180 4.60 -76.18 27.64
CA GLU A 180 3.66 -75.03 27.71
C GLU A 180 3.93 -73.97 26.63
N ALA A 181 5.20 -73.66 26.36
CA ALA A 181 5.61 -72.53 25.52
C ALA A 181 5.12 -72.60 24.05
N GLN A 182 4.75 -73.78 23.54
CA GLN A 182 4.31 -73.94 22.14
C GLN A 182 2.93 -73.32 21.83
N ASN A 183 2.18 -72.89 22.85
CA ASN A 183 0.75 -72.55 22.71
C ASN A 183 0.39 -71.06 22.45
N THR A 184 1.32 -70.09 22.41
CA THR A 184 0.97 -68.66 22.69
C THR A 184 1.34 -67.56 21.67
N THR A 185 2.02 -67.82 20.54
CA THR A 185 2.73 -66.76 19.75
C THR A 185 1.92 -65.94 18.69
N SER A 186 0.58 -65.93 18.67
CA SER A 186 -0.19 -65.37 17.54
C SER A 186 -1.00 -64.06 17.81
N SER A 187 -0.40 -62.85 17.71
CA SER A 187 -1.15 -61.59 17.33
C SER A 187 -0.35 -60.26 17.28
N ASN A 188 -0.71 -59.40 16.29
CA ASN A 188 -0.99 -57.94 16.38
C ASN A 188 -0.18 -56.93 15.49
N ILE A 189 -0.90 -56.01 14.80
CA ILE A 189 -0.44 -54.87 13.95
C ILE A 189 -1.38 -53.64 14.17
N LYS A 190 -0.82 -52.42 13.99
CA LYS A 190 -1.33 -51.04 14.24
C LYS A 190 -2.70 -50.57 13.68
N THR A 191 -3.27 -49.55 14.34
CA THR A 191 -4.12 -48.42 13.85
C THR A 191 -4.05 -47.23 14.84
N ALA A 192 -4.43 -45.96 14.59
CA ALA A 192 -4.44 -45.05 13.41
C ALA A 192 -4.89 -43.61 13.84
N SER A 193 -4.36 -42.51 13.25
CA SER A 193 -4.96 -41.13 13.27
C SER A 193 -4.32 -40.21 12.22
N ALA A 194 -5.11 -39.42 11.49
CA ALA A 194 -4.67 -38.50 10.43
C ALA A 194 -4.33 -37.09 10.97
N SER A 195 -3.60 -36.28 10.18
CA SER A 195 -3.09 -34.95 10.56
C SER A 195 -3.63 -33.82 9.66
N ASP A 196 -3.72 -32.59 10.18
CA ASP A 196 -4.22 -31.39 9.47
C ASP A 196 -3.53 -31.17 8.10
N THR A 197 -2.25 -31.51 7.98
CA THR A 197 -1.49 -31.45 6.72
C THR A 197 -2.08 -32.35 5.62
N GLU A 198 -2.69 -33.48 5.97
CA GLU A 198 -3.34 -34.37 5.00
C GLU A 198 -4.67 -33.77 4.52
N MET A 199 -5.37 -33.04 5.39
CA MET A 199 -6.60 -32.32 5.05
C MET A 199 -6.32 -31.15 4.09
N GLU A 200 -5.30 -30.33 4.37
CA GLU A 200 -4.93 -29.19 3.53
C GLU A 200 -4.55 -29.63 2.10
N ASN A 201 -3.74 -30.69 1.99
CA ASN A 201 -3.36 -31.26 0.69
C ASN A 201 -4.55 -31.87 -0.07
N TYR A 202 -5.53 -32.46 0.63
CA TYR A 202 -6.75 -32.96 -0.02
C TYR A 202 -7.60 -31.82 -0.61
N ILE A 203 -7.75 -30.72 0.12
CA ILE A 203 -8.48 -29.53 -0.35
C ILE A 203 -7.79 -28.93 -1.58
N LEU A 204 -6.47 -28.71 -1.52
CA LEU A 204 -5.68 -28.12 -2.62
C LEU A 204 -5.58 -29.00 -3.88
N SER A 205 -5.84 -30.31 -3.77
CA SER A 205 -5.79 -31.23 -4.92
C SER A 205 -7.16 -31.49 -5.57
N ASN A 206 -8.27 -31.26 -4.86
CA ASN A 206 -9.63 -31.51 -5.37
C ASN A 206 -10.43 -30.24 -5.68
N PHE A 207 -10.04 -29.07 -5.17
CA PHE A 207 -10.74 -27.81 -5.39
C PHE A 207 -9.79 -26.73 -5.91
N SER A 208 -10.20 -26.00 -6.96
CA SER A 208 -9.43 -24.84 -7.44
C SER A 208 -9.79 -23.57 -6.66
N SER A 209 -8.89 -22.58 -6.67
CA SER A 209 -9.13 -21.28 -6.03
C SER A 209 -10.35 -20.53 -6.61
N SER A 210 -10.71 -20.81 -7.87
CA SER A 210 -11.93 -20.31 -8.50
C SER A 210 -13.19 -20.93 -7.90
N ASP A 211 -13.24 -22.25 -7.71
CA ASP A 211 -14.43 -22.96 -7.22
C ASP A 211 -14.81 -22.49 -5.81
N LEU A 212 -13.80 -22.37 -4.93
CA LEU A 212 -13.94 -21.84 -3.58
C LEU A 212 -14.50 -20.41 -3.52
N SER A 213 -14.23 -19.59 -4.54
CA SER A 213 -14.72 -18.20 -4.60
C SER A 213 -16.14 -18.08 -5.15
N GLN A 214 -16.60 -19.09 -5.90
CA GLN A 214 -17.88 -19.07 -6.59
C GLN A 214 -19.03 -19.55 -5.69
N GLU A 215 -18.77 -20.51 -4.80
CA GLU A 215 -19.68 -20.93 -3.71
C GLU A 215 -19.88 -19.83 -2.64
N LEU A 216 -18.92 -18.93 -2.44
CA LEU A 216 -19.01 -17.88 -1.41
C LEU A 216 -19.88 -16.67 -1.80
N ASN A 217 -20.36 -16.61 -3.04
CA ASN A 217 -21.03 -15.44 -3.61
C ASN A 217 -22.41 -15.76 -4.21
N ASN A 218 -23.05 -16.84 -3.71
CA ASN A 218 -24.41 -17.30 -4.03
C ASN A 218 -25.12 -17.76 -2.75
#